data_AF-A0AA38WQX8-F1
#
_entry.id   AF-A0AA38WQX8-F1
#
_cell.length_a   1.000
_cell.length_b   1.000
_cell.length_c   1.000
_cell.angle_alpha   90.00
_cell.angle_beta   90.00
_cell.angle_gamma   90.00
#
_symmetry.space_group_name_H-M   'P 1'
#
loop_
_entity.id
_entity.type
_entity.pdbx_description
1 polymer ?
#
loop_
_entity_poly.entity_id
_entity_poly.type
_entity_poly.pdbx_seq_one_letter_code
_entity_poly.pdbx_strand_id
1 'polypeptide(L)'
;MSQLPSIMFKTIYIMYVFTLITSSYFLDGVAGKGVLTLKPTRVDAAYLTSKIKSNRTIIVDIHGPEDYRSIQDAIDSIPYGNPNWVIIHVKKGIYREKVKIPREKPRIFLRGSGRTKTSIVWSQSSENNYESSTFKVEAPHFVAYGISFKNEAPTGIANTSHNQTVAAYVGADKAAFYSCGFYSNHNTILDNKGRHFYDGCYIQGSIDVIFGRARSIFHDCEIFVITDNRIEILGSVTAHTRSSTSENTGFVFIRGKVYGIGHAFLGRPRGDHSRVVFAHTYLSKTVRPEGWSKWNSNDKVENLYHAEYNCHGPGSATNNRAHWAKKLSDEEAKPFLRKEGGKGGIMEAGDEGIERVEDSKDLQQQSKALDKLTDHVEDRQLDSLAMASIAASKEADLNAMRLREKELAAVKINAAEVDIIANELELDKKVAERTLREHKGDAVAAIRHLLHVGNL
;
A
#
# COMPACT_ATOMS: atom_id res chain seq x y z
N MET A 1 63.82 -9.31 -45.62
CA MET A 1 63.22 -10.51 -45.00
C MET A 1 62.29 -10.04 -43.90
N SER A 2 60.99 -10.11 -44.18
CA SER A 2 59.89 -9.48 -43.44
C SER A 2 59.50 -10.28 -42.19
N GLN A 3 59.63 -9.68 -41.01
CA GLN A 3 58.92 -10.11 -39.81
C GLN A 3 57.47 -9.58 -39.87
N LEU A 4 56.51 -10.48 -40.04
CA LEU A 4 55.09 -10.20 -39.85
C LEU A 4 54.74 -10.37 -38.35
N PRO A 5 53.97 -9.46 -37.75
CA PRO A 5 53.86 -9.35 -36.29
C PRO A 5 52.82 -10.30 -35.68
N SER A 6 53.14 -10.80 -34.48
CA SER A 6 52.41 -11.78 -33.66
C SER A 6 51.02 -11.33 -33.14
N ILE A 7 50.40 -10.35 -33.79
CA ILE A 7 49.10 -9.79 -33.43
C ILE A 7 47.98 -10.56 -34.16
N MET A 8 48.22 -11.02 -35.39
CA MET A 8 47.24 -11.81 -36.16
C MET A 8 46.89 -13.16 -35.51
N PHE A 9 47.83 -13.82 -34.82
CA PHE A 9 47.58 -15.12 -34.17
C PHE A 9 46.75 -15.00 -32.88
N LYS A 10 46.86 -13.89 -32.13
CA LYS A 10 46.05 -13.67 -30.92
C LYS A 10 44.59 -13.34 -31.27
N THR A 11 44.35 -12.61 -32.36
CA THR A 11 43.00 -12.26 -32.79
C THR A 11 42.24 -13.48 -33.33
N ILE A 12 42.92 -14.39 -34.04
CA ILE A 12 42.33 -15.63 -34.56
C ILE A 12 41.97 -16.61 -33.43
N TYR A 13 42.79 -16.71 -32.38
CA TYR A 13 42.50 -17.59 -31.23
C TYR A 13 41.31 -17.10 -30.39
N ILE A 14 41.15 -15.78 -30.22
CA ILE A 14 40.02 -15.19 -29.48
C ILE A 14 38.70 -15.36 -30.25
N MET A 15 38.72 -15.30 -31.59
CA MET A 15 37.53 -15.57 -32.42
C MET A 15 37.12 -17.05 -32.44
N TYR A 16 38.06 -17.98 -32.31
CA TYR A 16 37.77 -19.42 -32.24
C TYR A 16 37.17 -19.85 -30.89
N VAL A 17 37.59 -19.21 -29.79
CA VAL A 17 37.02 -19.45 -28.45
C VAL A 17 35.61 -18.85 -28.34
N PHE A 18 35.34 -17.71 -28.98
CA PHE A 18 34.00 -17.12 -28.98
C PHE A 18 32.97 -17.91 -29.81
N THR A 19 33.39 -18.54 -30.90
CA THR A 19 32.50 -19.36 -31.75
C THR A 19 32.17 -20.73 -31.14
N LEU A 20 33.05 -21.30 -30.30
CA LEU A 20 32.78 -22.54 -29.55
C LEU A 20 31.87 -22.31 -28.32
N ILE A 21 31.87 -21.12 -27.72
CA ILE A 21 30.98 -20.80 -26.58
C ILE A 21 29.56 -20.45 -27.05
N THR A 22 29.37 -19.97 -28.28
CA THR A 22 28.03 -19.75 -28.85
C THR A 22 27.40 -21.00 -29.48
N SER A 23 28.13 -22.11 -29.60
CA SER A 23 27.64 -23.39 -30.15
C SER A 23 27.23 -24.41 -29.08
N SER A 24 27.30 -24.08 -27.78
CA SER A 24 26.96 -25.00 -26.69
C SER A 24 25.61 -24.71 -26.02
N TYR A 25 24.76 -23.88 -26.62
CA TYR A 25 23.39 -23.61 -26.12
C TYR A 25 22.30 -23.83 -27.19
N PHE A 26 22.55 -24.71 -28.15
CA PHE A 26 21.52 -25.21 -29.07
C PHE A 26 21.79 -26.67 -29.42
N LEU A 27 21.28 -27.58 -28.58
CA LEU A 27 20.50 -28.77 -28.91
C LEU A 27 20.51 -29.69 -27.68
N ASP A 28 19.45 -29.62 -26.89
CA ASP A 28 18.82 -30.82 -26.35
C ASP A 28 17.31 -30.58 -26.42
N GLY A 29 16.75 -31.05 -27.53
CA GLY A 29 15.32 -31.16 -27.71
C GLY A 29 14.83 -32.51 -27.20
N VAL A 30 13.60 -32.50 -26.69
CA VAL A 30 12.65 -33.62 -26.57
C VAL A 30 12.76 -34.45 -25.28
N ALA A 31 12.07 -33.99 -24.24
CA ALA A 31 10.90 -34.67 -23.67
C ALA A 31 10.37 -33.92 -22.42
N GLY A 32 9.07 -33.61 -22.41
CA GLY A 32 8.33 -33.44 -21.16
C GLY A 32 7.85 -32.03 -20.81
N LYS A 33 6.54 -31.84 -20.99
CA LYS A 33 5.66 -30.84 -20.35
C LYS A 33 5.96 -29.38 -20.68
N GLY A 34 5.16 -28.84 -21.60
CA GLY A 34 5.04 -27.41 -21.81
C GLY A 34 4.79 -26.69 -20.49
N VAL A 35 5.81 -25.98 -20.02
CA VAL A 35 5.62 -24.88 -19.08
C VAL A 35 4.94 -23.79 -19.89
N LEU A 36 3.61 -23.83 -19.93
CA LEU A 36 2.82 -22.64 -20.16
C LEU A 36 3.22 -21.67 -19.04
N THR A 37 4.17 -20.78 -19.33
CA THR A 37 4.30 -19.53 -18.59
C THR A 37 3.00 -18.76 -18.81
N LEU A 38 1.97 -19.12 -18.04
CA LEU A 38 0.81 -18.28 -17.84
C LEU A 38 1.35 -16.98 -17.26
N LYS A 39 1.52 -15.97 -18.12
CA LYS A 39 1.60 -14.59 -17.66
C LYS A 39 0.42 -14.41 -16.71
N PRO A 40 0.62 -14.00 -15.44
CA PRO A 40 -0.50 -13.78 -14.55
C PRO A 40 -1.47 -12.84 -15.27
N THR A 41 -2.66 -13.34 -15.60
CA THR A 41 -3.68 -12.57 -16.30
C THR A 41 -4.12 -11.48 -15.33
N ARG A 42 -3.50 -10.30 -15.42
CA ARG A 42 -3.86 -9.16 -14.59
C ARG A 42 -5.31 -8.83 -14.93
N VAL A 43 -6.16 -8.82 -13.91
CA VAL A 43 -7.59 -8.52 -14.07
C VAL A 43 -7.71 -7.13 -14.70
N ASP A 44 -8.25 -7.06 -15.91
CA ASP A 44 -8.44 -5.81 -16.63
C ASP A 44 -9.92 -5.37 -16.66
N ALA A 45 -10.13 -4.16 -17.15
CA ALA A 45 -11.46 -3.56 -17.22
C ALA A 45 -12.42 -4.36 -18.10
N ALA A 46 -11.93 -4.91 -19.21
CA ALA A 46 -12.75 -5.64 -20.18
C ALA A 46 -13.19 -6.98 -19.59
N TYR A 47 -12.29 -7.69 -18.93
CA TYR A 47 -12.58 -8.92 -18.21
C TYR A 47 -13.64 -8.68 -17.12
N LEU A 48 -13.47 -7.66 -16.27
CA LEU A 48 -14.44 -7.35 -15.22
C LEU A 48 -15.82 -6.98 -15.80
N THR A 49 -15.87 -6.12 -16.81
CA THR A 49 -17.11 -5.80 -17.53
C THR A 49 -17.77 -7.08 -18.09
N SER A 50 -16.98 -8.00 -18.66
CA SER A 50 -17.50 -9.27 -19.21
C SER A 50 -18.08 -10.19 -18.14
N LYS A 51 -17.56 -10.15 -16.90
CA LYS A 51 -18.02 -10.97 -15.77
C LYS A 51 -19.24 -10.38 -15.07
N ILE A 52 -19.32 -9.06 -15.00
CA ILE A 52 -20.44 -8.34 -14.40
C ILE A 52 -21.72 -8.51 -15.24
N LYS A 53 -21.59 -8.63 -16.57
CA LYS A 53 -22.70 -8.89 -17.50
C LYS A 53 -23.90 -7.93 -17.31
N SER A 54 -23.61 -6.66 -17.02
CA SER A 54 -24.64 -5.63 -16.91
C SER A 54 -25.07 -5.17 -18.31
N ASN A 55 -26.37 -4.90 -18.47
CA ASN A 55 -26.94 -4.23 -19.64
C ASN A 55 -27.10 -2.71 -19.45
N ARG A 56 -26.76 -2.18 -18.27
CA ARG A 56 -26.90 -0.76 -17.93
C ARG A 56 -25.53 -0.15 -17.66
N THR A 57 -25.11 0.74 -18.55
CA THR A 57 -23.92 1.57 -18.38
C THR A 57 -24.34 3.03 -18.33
N ILE A 58 -23.87 3.76 -17.32
CA ILE A 58 -24.03 5.20 -17.16
C ILE A 58 -22.66 5.83 -17.41
N ILE A 59 -22.59 6.85 -18.25
CA ILE A 59 -21.34 7.54 -18.60
C ILE A 59 -21.24 8.85 -17.81
N VAL A 60 -20.10 9.05 -17.15
CA VAL A 60 -19.78 10.28 -16.42
C VAL A 60 -18.62 10.99 -17.08
N ASP A 61 -18.83 12.24 -17.48
CA ASP A 61 -17.84 13.08 -18.17
C ASP A 61 -17.90 14.52 -17.66
N ILE A 62 -16.80 14.99 -17.06
CA ILE A 62 -16.73 16.35 -16.51
C ILE A 62 -16.83 17.44 -17.59
N HIS A 63 -16.50 17.13 -18.85
CA HIS A 63 -16.49 18.08 -19.96
C HIS A 63 -17.69 17.93 -20.92
N GLY A 64 -18.51 16.89 -20.75
CA GLY A 64 -19.40 16.42 -21.81
C GLY A 64 -20.89 16.77 -21.65
N PRO A 65 -21.68 16.49 -22.71
CA PRO A 65 -23.14 16.35 -22.67
C PRO A 65 -23.59 14.90 -22.37
N GLU A 66 -22.70 14.05 -21.83
CA GLU A 66 -23.00 12.66 -21.46
C GLU A 66 -24.07 12.59 -20.34
N ASP A 67 -24.46 11.38 -19.93
CA ASP A 67 -25.53 11.16 -18.95
C ASP A 67 -25.39 12.05 -17.70
N TYR A 68 -24.17 12.16 -17.14
CA TYR A 68 -23.88 12.98 -15.96
C TYR A 68 -22.50 13.64 -16.02
N ARG A 69 -22.38 14.80 -15.35
CA ARG A 69 -21.09 15.48 -15.11
C ARG A 69 -20.48 15.16 -13.75
N SER A 70 -21.31 14.79 -12.77
CA SER A 70 -20.93 14.38 -11.42
C SER A 70 -21.07 12.86 -11.26
N ILE A 71 -20.14 12.26 -10.52
CA ILE A 71 -20.21 10.85 -10.12
C ILE A 71 -21.34 10.66 -9.11
N GLN A 72 -21.54 11.60 -8.19
CA GLN A 72 -22.63 11.54 -7.22
C GLN A 72 -24.00 11.56 -7.91
N ASP A 73 -24.23 12.45 -8.88
CA ASP A 73 -25.50 12.49 -9.64
C ASP A 73 -25.78 11.16 -10.36
N ALA A 74 -24.74 10.55 -10.94
CA ALA A 74 -24.86 9.24 -11.59
C ALA A 74 -25.25 8.14 -10.60
N ILE A 75 -24.69 8.15 -9.39
CA ILE A 75 -25.09 7.24 -8.31
C ILE A 75 -26.52 7.53 -7.87
N ASP A 76 -26.90 8.81 -7.78
CA ASP A 76 -28.21 9.27 -7.36
C ASP A 76 -29.33 8.83 -8.30
N SER A 77 -29.03 8.71 -9.59
CA SER A 77 -29.92 8.16 -10.63
C SER A 77 -30.27 6.67 -10.50
N ILE A 78 -29.49 5.91 -9.72
CA ILE A 78 -29.72 4.48 -9.53
C ILE A 78 -30.81 4.30 -8.45
N PRO A 79 -31.89 3.55 -8.75
CA PRO A 79 -32.95 3.31 -7.78
C PRO A 79 -32.47 2.60 -6.52
N TYR A 80 -33.12 2.91 -5.39
CA TYR A 80 -32.96 2.15 -4.15
C TYR A 80 -33.34 0.68 -4.36
N GLY A 81 -32.60 -0.24 -3.73
CA GLY A 81 -32.83 -1.67 -3.81
C GLY A 81 -32.48 -2.30 -5.16
N ASN A 82 -31.69 -1.62 -6.01
CA ASN A 82 -31.33 -2.05 -7.34
C ASN A 82 -30.87 -3.54 -7.40
N PRO A 83 -31.61 -4.42 -8.10
CA PRO A 83 -31.32 -5.86 -8.10
C PRO A 83 -30.21 -6.24 -9.08
N ASN A 84 -29.89 -5.39 -10.06
CA ASN A 84 -29.02 -5.69 -11.18
C ASN A 84 -27.68 -4.96 -11.08
N TRP A 85 -26.63 -5.47 -11.71
CA TRP A 85 -25.40 -4.69 -11.82
C TRP A 85 -25.60 -3.43 -12.66
N VAL A 86 -25.01 -2.32 -12.24
CA VAL A 86 -24.93 -1.07 -13.02
C VAL A 86 -23.46 -0.67 -13.14
N ILE A 87 -23.02 -0.42 -14.38
CA ILE A 87 -21.68 0.09 -14.65
C ILE A 87 -21.75 1.61 -14.68
N ILE A 88 -20.96 2.28 -13.84
CA ILE A 88 -20.73 3.72 -13.94
C ILE A 88 -19.35 3.89 -14.56
N HIS A 89 -19.31 4.25 -15.84
CA HIS A 89 -18.06 4.50 -16.56
C HIS A 89 -17.65 5.96 -16.40
N VAL A 90 -16.60 6.18 -15.63
CA VAL A 90 -16.05 7.51 -15.35
C VAL A 90 -14.90 7.76 -16.32
N LYS A 91 -15.06 8.76 -17.19
CA LYS A 91 -14.01 9.15 -18.14
C LYS A 91 -12.79 9.74 -17.42
N LYS A 92 -11.73 9.99 -18.19
CA LYS A 92 -10.53 10.67 -17.68
C LYS A 92 -10.91 12.05 -17.13
N GLY A 93 -10.35 12.44 -15.99
CA GLY A 93 -10.67 13.70 -15.35
C GLY A 93 -10.42 13.70 -13.85
N ILE A 94 -10.40 14.91 -13.29
CA ILE A 94 -10.32 15.15 -11.85
C ILE A 94 -11.71 15.61 -11.40
N TYR A 95 -12.42 14.73 -10.71
CA TYR A 95 -13.76 14.96 -10.19
C TYR A 95 -13.64 15.49 -8.76
N ARG A 96 -13.79 16.82 -8.60
CA ARG A 96 -13.68 17.50 -7.31
C ARG A 96 -15.02 17.48 -6.56
N GLU A 97 -15.32 16.37 -5.93
CA GLU A 97 -16.56 16.13 -5.20
C GLU A 97 -16.37 15.09 -4.10
N LYS A 98 -17.28 15.07 -3.13
CA LYS A 98 -17.41 13.93 -2.21
C LYS A 98 -18.41 12.95 -2.80
N VAL A 99 -18.06 11.68 -2.78
CA VAL A 99 -18.91 10.62 -3.33
C VAL A 99 -19.29 9.64 -2.23
N LYS A 100 -20.58 9.37 -2.10
CA LYS A 100 -21.13 8.34 -1.23
C LYS A 100 -21.98 7.37 -2.03
N ILE A 101 -21.66 6.09 -1.91
CA ILE A 101 -22.49 4.98 -2.38
C ILE A 101 -23.24 4.42 -1.17
N PRO A 102 -24.52 4.80 -0.98
CA PRO A 102 -25.31 4.44 0.19
C PRO A 102 -25.65 2.94 0.18
N ARG A 103 -25.84 2.36 1.37
CA ARG A 103 -26.08 0.92 1.57
C ARG A 103 -27.19 0.36 0.65
N GLU A 104 -28.19 1.16 0.38
CA GLU A 104 -29.41 0.81 -0.34
C GLU A 104 -29.20 0.74 -1.87
N LYS A 105 -28.00 1.04 -2.39
CA LYS A 105 -27.66 1.00 -3.83
C LYS A 105 -26.60 -0.05 -4.15
N PRO A 106 -26.91 -1.36 -3.99
CA PRO A 106 -25.95 -2.44 -4.23
C PRO A 106 -25.62 -2.64 -5.71
N ARG A 107 -24.59 -3.46 -5.98
CA ARG A 107 -24.21 -3.93 -7.33
C ARG A 107 -23.81 -2.80 -8.28
N ILE A 108 -22.95 -1.91 -7.80
CA ILE A 108 -22.35 -0.84 -8.60
C ILE A 108 -20.93 -1.21 -8.99
N PHE A 109 -20.63 -1.10 -10.28
CA PHE A 109 -19.28 -1.17 -10.81
C PHE A 109 -18.81 0.21 -11.28
N LEU A 110 -17.97 0.85 -10.46
CA LEU A 110 -17.36 2.13 -10.76
C LEU A 110 -16.07 1.93 -11.56
N ARG A 111 -16.10 2.25 -12.86
CA ARG A 111 -15.02 1.97 -13.80
C ARG A 111 -14.39 3.26 -14.32
N GLY A 112 -13.19 3.57 -13.84
CA GLY A 112 -12.37 4.67 -14.35
C GLY A 112 -11.56 4.31 -15.61
N SER A 113 -10.83 5.29 -16.14
CA SER A 113 -9.96 5.16 -17.32
C SER A 113 -8.50 4.79 -16.98
N GLY A 114 -8.22 4.46 -15.70
CA GLY A 114 -6.89 4.18 -15.16
C GLY A 114 -6.60 5.07 -13.94
N ARG A 115 -5.93 4.53 -12.92
CA ARG A 115 -5.68 5.24 -11.65
C ARG A 115 -4.98 6.60 -11.81
N THR A 116 -4.15 6.77 -12.84
CA THR A 116 -3.45 8.04 -13.13
C THR A 116 -4.27 9.01 -13.98
N LYS A 117 -5.39 8.56 -14.57
CA LYS A 117 -6.20 9.31 -15.54
C LYS A 117 -7.55 9.76 -14.98
N THR A 118 -8.10 9.02 -14.02
CA THR A 118 -9.40 9.32 -13.39
C THR A 118 -9.24 9.37 -11.88
N SER A 119 -9.65 10.47 -11.25
CA SER A 119 -9.60 10.61 -9.79
C SER A 119 -10.80 11.36 -9.20
N ILE A 120 -11.29 10.89 -8.05
CA ILE A 120 -12.21 11.58 -7.16
C ILE A 120 -11.37 12.27 -6.09
N VAL A 121 -11.57 13.58 -5.92
CA VAL A 121 -10.69 14.42 -5.11
C VAL A 121 -11.51 15.33 -4.21
N TRP A 122 -11.18 15.37 -2.92
CA TRP A 122 -11.67 16.37 -1.99
C TRP A 122 -10.55 16.83 -1.06
N SER A 123 -10.75 17.94 -0.35
CA SER A 123 -9.79 18.45 0.64
C SER A 123 -10.54 18.73 1.93
N GLN A 124 -10.52 17.76 2.85
CA GLN A 124 -11.10 17.94 4.18
C GLN A 124 -10.34 17.14 5.24
N SER A 125 -9.90 17.84 6.29
CA SER A 125 -9.45 17.25 7.54
C SER A 125 -10.57 17.32 8.58
N SER A 126 -10.75 16.28 9.39
CA SER A 126 -11.69 16.28 10.53
C SER A 126 -11.19 15.31 11.61
N GLU A 127 -11.59 15.54 12.86
CA GLU A 127 -11.47 14.55 13.93
C GLU A 127 -12.36 13.32 13.68
N ASN A 128 -13.41 13.52 12.88
CA ASN A 128 -14.28 12.44 12.43
C ASN A 128 -13.77 11.90 11.08
N ASN A 129 -13.18 10.70 11.13
CA ASN A 129 -12.71 9.97 9.95
C ASN A 129 -13.80 9.80 8.86
N TYR A 130 -15.05 9.59 9.27
CA TYR A 130 -16.16 9.48 8.32
C TYR A 130 -16.43 10.82 7.63
N GLU A 131 -16.35 11.93 8.35
CA GLU A 131 -16.54 13.26 7.76
C GLU A 131 -15.41 13.62 6.81
N SER A 132 -14.15 13.35 7.14
CA SER A 132 -13.02 13.69 6.26
C SER A 132 -12.97 12.84 4.98
N SER A 133 -13.66 11.72 4.93
CA SER A 133 -13.64 10.78 3.79
C SER A 133 -14.09 11.44 2.47
N THR A 134 -13.22 11.38 1.45
CA THR A 134 -13.53 11.82 0.07
C THR A 134 -14.53 10.88 -0.61
N PHE A 135 -14.25 9.58 -0.55
CA PHE A 135 -15.11 8.53 -1.09
C PHE A 135 -15.64 7.64 0.04
N LYS A 136 -16.91 7.27 -0.03
CA LYS A 136 -17.59 6.41 0.94
C LYS A 136 -18.35 5.32 0.21
N VAL A 137 -18.14 4.07 0.58
CA VAL A 137 -18.96 2.96 0.10
C VAL A 137 -19.52 2.14 1.27
N GLU A 138 -20.84 2.03 1.29
CA GLU A 138 -21.61 1.25 2.27
C GLU A 138 -22.46 0.17 1.58
N ALA A 139 -22.61 0.26 0.25
CA ALA A 139 -23.37 -0.69 -0.56
C ALA A 139 -22.66 -2.02 -0.72
N PRO A 140 -23.33 -3.16 -0.48
CA PRO A 140 -22.74 -4.46 -0.74
C PRO A 140 -22.60 -4.72 -2.24
N HIS A 141 -21.70 -5.64 -2.59
CA HIS A 141 -21.39 -5.98 -3.98
C HIS A 141 -20.92 -4.76 -4.79
N PHE A 142 -19.90 -4.07 -4.27
CA PHE A 142 -19.29 -2.94 -4.97
C PHE A 142 -18.01 -3.37 -5.66
N VAL A 143 -17.77 -2.86 -6.87
CA VAL A 143 -16.49 -3.01 -7.57
C VAL A 143 -16.00 -1.65 -8.03
N ALA A 144 -14.73 -1.35 -7.82
CA ALA A 144 -14.03 -0.24 -8.45
C ALA A 144 -12.88 -0.75 -9.31
N TYR A 145 -12.68 -0.14 -10.48
CA TYR A 145 -11.52 -0.42 -11.33
C TYR A 145 -10.88 0.86 -11.84
N GLY A 146 -9.55 0.96 -11.74
CA GLY A 146 -8.78 1.95 -12.48
C GLY A 146 -9.17 3.40 -12.17
N ILE A 147 -9.44 3.72 -10.90
CA ILE A 147 -9.79 5.06 -10.43
C ILE A 147 -9.04 5.37 -9.14
N SER A 148 -8.69 6.63 -8.92
CA SER A 148 -8.04 7.09 -7.69
C SER A 148 -8.97 7.85 -6.77
N PHE A 149 -8.83 7.65 -5.46
CA PHE A 149 -9.53 8.40 -4.41
C PHE A 149 -8.48 9.21 -3.64
N LYS A 150 -8.66 10.53 -3.55
CA LYS A 150 -7.65 11.43 -2.98
C LYS A 150 -8.25 12.39 -1.97
N ASN A 151 -7.65 12.46 -0.78
CA ASN A 151 -7.85 13.57 0.14
C ASN A 151 -6.61 14.47 0.13
N GLU A 152 -6.76 15.69 -0.38
CA GLU A 152 -5.69 16.67 -0.55
C GLU A 152 -5.59 17.65 0.63
N ALA A 153 -6.30 17.39 1.74
CA ALA A 153 -6.20 18.24 2.91
C ALA A 153 -4.74 18.33 3.41
N PRO A 154 -4.25 19.54 3.65
CA PRO A 154 -2.88 19.73 4.11
C PRO A 154 -2.73 19.20 5.53
N THR A 155 -1.59 18.59 5.79
CA THR A 155 -1.15 18.24 7.13
C THR A 155 -0.62 19.47 7.87
N GLY A 156 -0.96 19.60 9.15
CA GLY A 156 -0.24 20.52 10.05
C GLY A 156 -0.72 21.97 10.02
N ILE A 157 -1.96 22.22 9.61
CA ILE A 157 -2.60 23.49 9.92
C ILE A 157 -2.70 23.63 11.45
N ALA A 158 -2.39 24.83 11.96
CA ALA A 158 -2.53 25.16 13.37
C ALA A 158 -3.93 24.76 13.90
N ASN A 159 -3.98 24.20 15.11
CA ASN A 159 -5.21 23.71 15.76
C ASN A 159 -5.90 22.50 15.10
N THR A 160 -5.36 21.94 14.01
CA THR A 160 -5.92 20.75 13.33
C THR A 160 -4.85 19.72 12.97
N SER A 161 -3.65 19.85 13.54
CA SER A 161 -2.47 19.03 13.25
C SER A 161 -2.70 17.52 13.40
N HIS A 162 -3.64 17.12 14.25
CA HIS A 162 -4.02 15.73 14.55
C HIS A 162 -5.23 15.23 13.73
N ASN A 163 -5.90 16.11 12.99
CA ASN A 163 -7.08 15.75 12.22
C ASN A 163 -6.73 14.76 11.12
N GLN A 164 -7.69 13.89 10.79
CA GLN A 164 -7.51 12.82 9.82
C GLN A 164 -8.00 13.26 8.44
N THR A 165 -7.40 12.70 7.40
CA THR A 165 -7.64 13.10 6.01
C THR A 165 -8.06 11.89 5.18
N VAL A 166 -9.16 11.22 5.51
CA VAL A 166 -9.47 9.92 4.89
C VAL A 166 -9.73 10.06 3.38
N ALA A 167 -9.09 9.22 2.57
CA ALA A 167 -9.34 9.16 1.13
C ALA A 167 -10.56 8.29 0.82
N ALA A 168 -10.64 7.12 1.46
CA ALA A 168 -11.76 6.20 1.28
C ALA A 168 -12.23 5.60 2.61
N TYR A 169 -13.54 5.65 2.83
CA TYR A 169 -14.24 4.86 3.82
C TYR A 169 -14.89 3.65 3.14
N VAL A 170 -14.62 2.44 3.65
CA VAL A 170 -15.15 1.19 3.11
C VAL A 170 -15.88 0.43 4.22
N GLY A 171 -17.21 0.43 4.14
CA GLY A 171 -18.11 -0.19 5.11
C GLY A 171 -19.13 -1.12 4.44
N ALA A 172 -18.68 -1.95 3.50
CA ALA A 172 -19.53 -2.70 2.59
C ALA A 172 -19.20 -4.20 2.55
N ASP A 173 -20.21 -5.07 2.49
CA ASP A 173 -19.93 -6.49 2.28
C ASP A 173 -19.63 -6.78 0.80
N LYS A 174 -18.55 -7.54 0.54
CA LYS A 174 -18.09 -7.91 -0.81
C LYS A 174 -17.76 -6.68 -1.68
N ALA A 175 -16.91 -5.80 -1.17
CA ALA A 175 -16.34 -4.69 -1.94
C ALA A 175 -14.99 -5.09 -2.56
N ALA A 176 -14.77 -4.77 -3.82
CA ALA A 176 -13.51 -5.07 -4.50
C ALA A 176 -12.94 -3.86 -5.24
N PHE A 177 -11.62 -3.68 -5.18
CA PHE A 177 -10.89 -2.58 -5.82
C PHE A 177 -9.75 -3.15 -6.65
N TYR A 178 -9.75 -2.87 -7.95
CA TYR A 178 -8.77 -3.40 -8.89
C TYR A 178 -7.99 -2.26 -9.55
N SER A 179 -6.67 -2.27 -9.40
CA SER A 179 -5.79 -1.26 -9.98
C SER A 179 -6.23 0.18 -9.64
N CYS A 180 -6.75 0.39 -8.42
CA CYS A 180 -7.15 1.70 -7.91
C CYS A 180 -5.98 2.41 -7.22
N GLY A 181 -6.12 3.71 -7.01
CA GLY A 181 -5.19 4.52 -6.22
C GLY A 181 -5.85 5.12 -4.99
N PHE A 182 -5.14 5.18 -3.88
CA PHE A 182 -5.60 5.82 -2.64
C PHE A 182 -4.51 6.75 -2.12
N TYR A 183 -4.83 8.03 -2.00
CA TYR A 183 -3.86 9.07 -1.65
C TYR A 183 -4.38 9.93 -0.52
N SER A 184 -3.61 9.99 0.55
CA SER A 184 -3.85 10.87 1.67
C SER A 184 -2.54 11.04 2.41
N ASN A 185 -2.48 12.03 3.30
CA ASN A 185 -1.36 12.19 4.20
C ASN A 185 -1.53 11.36 5.47
N HIS A 186 -2.71 11.37 6.10
CA HIS A 186 -2.97 10.68 7.37
C HIS A 186 -4.28 9.86 7.29
N ASN A 187 -4.27 8.62 7.78
CA ASN A 187 -5.44 7.71 7.80
C ASN A 187 -6.06 7.50 6.40
N THR A 188 -5.28 6.99 5.44
CA THR A 188 -5.69 6.95 4.02
C THR A 188 -6.96 6.15 3.76
N ILE A 189 -7.03 4.90 4.25
CA ILE A 189 -8.17 4.02 4.05
C ILE A 189 -8.76 3.64 5.41
N LEU A 190 -9.97 4.11 5.68
CA LEU A 190 -10.80 3.58 6.76
C LEU A 190 -11.52 2.33 6.26
N ASP A 191 -10.83 1.21 6.39
CA ASP A 191 -11.29 -0.13 6.02
C ASP A 191 -12.16 -0.72 7.15
N ASN A 192 -13.36 -0.14 7.28
CA ASN A 192 -14.15 -0.17 8.51
C ASN A 192 -14.78 -1.52 8.81
N LYS A 193 -15.65 -2.03 7.93
CA LYS A 193 -16.45 -3.24 8.16
C LYS A 193 -16.87 -3.89 6.86
N GLY A 194 -16.75 -5.20 6.79
CA GLY A 194 -17.16 -6.00 5.64
C GLY A 194 -16.06 -6.96 5.19
N ARG A 195 -16.27 -7.55 4.01
CA ARG A 195 -15.29 -8.38 3.32
C ARG A 195 -14.80 -7.64 2.10
N HIS A 196 -13.51 -7.33 2.06
CA HIS A 196 -12.95 -6.50 1.00
C HIS A 196 -11.77 -7.18 0.29
N PHE A 197 -11.61 -6.88 -0.99
CA PHE A 197 -10.51 -7.38 -1.82
C PHE A 197 -9.87 -6.23 -2.58
N TYR A 198 -8.58 -6.01 -2.38
CA TYR A 198 -7.80 -5.00 -3.08
C TYR A 198 -6.75 -5.71 -3.92
N ASP A 199 -6.73 -5.48 -5.24
CA ASP A 199 -5.83 -6.16 -6.18
C ASP A 199 -5.06 -5.17 -7.04
N GLY A 200 -3.73 -5.19 -6.96
CA GLY A 200 -2.88 -4.31 -7.77
C GLY A 200 -3.08 -2.81 -7.49
N CYS A 201 -3.60 -2.47 -6.31
CA CYS A 201 -3.85 -1.09 -5.90
C CYS A 201 -2.56 -0.39 -5.41
N TYR A 202 -2.49 0.92 -5.60
CA TYR A 202 -1.48 1.78 -4.99
C TYR A 202 -2.09 2.55 -3.82
N ILE A 203 -1.46 2.52 -2.66
CA ILE A 203 -1.96 3.10 -1.41
C ILE A 203 -0.85 3.93 -0.77
N GLN A 204 -1.10 5.21 -0.53
CA GLN A 204 -0.13 6.13 0.04
C GLN A 204 -0.66 6.83 1.30
N GLY A 205 0.18 6.94 2.32
CA GLY A 205 -0.09 7.68 3.57
C GLY A 205 1.08 7.67 4.54
N SER A 206 0.97 8.33 5.70
CA SER A 206 2.00 8.38 6.74
C SER A 206 1.74 7.38 7.87
N ILE A 207 0.83 7.72 8.78
CA ILE A 207 0.42 6.88 9.90
C ILE A 207 -0.92 6.22 9.60
N ASP A 208 -1.05 4.99 10.10
CA ASP A 208 -2.26 4.19 10.05
C ASP A 208 -2.89 4.21 8.67
N VAL A 209 -2.04 4.02 7.65
CA VAL A 209 -2.41 4.14 6.23
C VAL A 209 -3.66 3.33 5.92
N ILE A 210 -3.76 2.12 6.48
CA ILE A 210 -4.93 1.25 6.42
C ILE A 210 -5.37 0.93 7.84
N PHE A 211 -6.58 1.34 8.23
CA PHE A 211 -7.08 1.16 9.59
C PHE A 211 -8.55 0.78 9.62
N GLY A 212 -8.98 0.11 10.69
CA GLY A 212 -10.37 -0.34 10.84
C GLY A 212 -10.51 -1.80 11.26
N ARG A 213 -11.66 -2.40 10.98
CA ARG A 213 -12.07 -3.72 11.48
C ARG A 213 -12.53 -4.68 10.38
N ALA A 214 -12.30 -4.35 9.12
CA ALA A 214 -12.73 -5.22 8.04
C ALA A 214 -11.98 -6.56 8.02
N ARG A 215 -12.52 -7.51 7.24
CA ARG A 215 -11.82 -8.71 6.79
C ARG A 215 -11.36 -8.45 5.35
N SER A 216 -10.08 -8.17 5.19
CA SER A 216 -9.57 -7.65 3.92
C SER A 216 -8.33 -8.36 3.45
N ILE A 217 -8.27 -8.60 2.15
CA ILE A 217 -7.09 -9.11 1.46
C ILE A 217 -6.56 -8.01 0.53
N PHE A 218 -5.28 -7.71 0.66
CA PHE A 218 -4.52 -6.80 -0.18
C PHE A 218 -3.52 -7.62 -0.98
N HIS A 219 -3.83 -7.85 -2.25
CA HIS A 219 -3.12 -8.75 -3.13
C HIS A 219 -2.37 -7.97 -4.22
N ASP A 220 -1.06 -8.19 -4.34
CA ASP A 220 -0.19 -7.42 -5.25
C ASP A 220 -0.32 -5.89 -5.08
N CYS A 221 -0.66 -5.43 -3.88
CA CYS A 221 -0.77 -4.00 -3.59
C CYS A 221 0.59 -3.35 -3.32
N GLU A 222 0.71 -2.08 -3.69
CA GLU A 222 1.86 -1.25 -3.39
C GLU A 222 1.48 -0.25 -2.30
N ILE A 223 2.16 -0.32 -1.16
CA ILE A 223 1.96 0.59 -0.04
C ILE A 223 3.19 1.51 0.03
N PHE A 224 2.97 2.79 -0.21
CA PHE A 224 3.98 3.84 -0.12
C PHE A 224 3.79 4.69 1.13
N VAL A 225 4.69 4.51 2.11
CA VAL A 225 4.68 5.28 3.35
C VAL A 225 5.43 6.61 3.14
N ILE A 226 4.75 7.72 3.37
CA ILE A 226 5.38 9.04 3.41
C ILE A 226 5.70 9.43 4.85
N THR A 227 6.74 10.22 5.05
CA THR A 227 7.12 10.67 6.39
C THR A 227 6.25 11.84 6.84
N ASP A 228 5.87 11.84 8.11
CA ASP A 228 5.29 13.01 8.78
C ASP A 228 6.23 13.43 9.91
N ASN A 229 7.02 14.49 9.66
CA ASN A 229 8.06 14.94 10.60
C ASN A 229 7.51 15.67 11.83
N ARG A 230 6.18 15.80 11.97
CA ARG A 230 5.51 16.50 13.09
C ARG A 230 5.25 15.58 14.29
N ILE A 231 5.52 14.29 14.14
CA ILE A 231 5.17 13.23 15.06
C ILE A 231 6.36 12.31 15.26
N GLU A 232 6.41 11.66 16.43
CA GLU A 232 7.50 10.73 16.76
C GLU A 232 7.43 9.44 15.94
N ILE A 233 6.22 8.92 15.70
CA ILE A 233 6.01 7.75 14.87
C ILE A 233 6.04 8.19 13.40
N LEU A 234 7.20 8.04 12.78
CA LEU A 234 7.45 8.46 11.40
C LEU A 234 6.62 7.73 10.33
N GLY A 235 5.90 6.65 10.71
CA GLY A 235 4.91 5.97 9.88
C GLY A 235 4.41 4.64 10.43
N SER A 236 3.20 4.23 10.00
CA SER A 236 2.62 2.92 10.29
C SER A 236 1.71 2.48 9.15
N VAL A 237 1.92 1.28 8.62
CA VAL A 237 1.11 0.76 7.51
C VAL A 237 -0.29 0.37 7.95
N THR A 238 -0.43 -0.24 9.13
CA THR A 238 -1.74 -0.74 9.60
C THR A 238 -2.09 -0.34 11.03
N ALA A 239 -3.39 -0.14 11.27
CA ALA A 239 -3.99 -0.10 12.60
C ALA A 239 -5.31 -0.89 12.63
N HIS A 240 -5.22 -2.19 12.90
CA HIS A 240 -6.39 -3.07 12.95
C HIS A 240 -7.03 -3.04 14.34
N THR A 241 -8.37 -2.99 14.39
CA THR A 241 -9.14 -2.74 15.62
C THR A 241 -9.99 -3.94 16.04
N ARG A 242 -9.56 -5.18 15.76
CA ARG A 242 -10.29 -6.37 16.26
C ARG A 242 -10.24 -6.45 17.78
N SER A 243 -11.39 -6.73 18.41
CA SER A 243 -11.55 -6.68 19.88
C SER A 243 -11.73 -8.04 20.54
N SER A 244 -12.05 -9.10 19.80
CA SER A 244 -12.18 -10.45 20.35
C SER A 244 -11.69 -11.55 19.41
N THR A 245 -11.43 -12.73 19.96
CA THR A 245 -11.12 -13.95 19.20
C THR A 245 -12.29 -14.44 18.35
N SER A 246 -13.55 -14.21 18.77
CA SER A 246 -14.76 -14.62 18.04
C SER A 246 -14.97 -13.85 16.73
N GLU A 247 -14.36 -12.67 16.59
CA GLU A 247 -14.43 -11.91 15.34
C GLU A 247 -13.54 -12.53 14.26
N ASN A 248 -14.12 -12.81 13.09
CA ASN A 248 -13.36 -13.26 11.93
C ASN A 248 -12.92 -12.09 11.03
N THR A 249 -12.22 -11.12 11.60
CA THR A 249 -11.73 -9.90 10.93
C THR A 249 -10.20 -9.87 10.90
N GLY A 250 -9.59 -9.11 10.00
CA GLY A 250 -8.14 -9.10 9.84
C GLY A 250 -7.70 -8.49 8.53
N PHE A 251 -6.47 -8.00 8.49
CA PHE A 251 -5.83 -7.55 7.26
C PHE A 251 -4.78 -8.57 6.81
N VAL A 252 -4.88 -9.03 5.58
CA VAL A 252 -3.96 -10.00 4.99
C VAL A 252 -3.35 -9.39 3.73
N PHE A 253 -2.04 -9.23 3.73
CA PHE A 253 -1.27 -8.73 2.60
C PHE A 253 -0.57 -9.92 1.94
N ILE A 254 -0.83 -10.12 0.65
CA ILE A 254 -0.28 -11.24 -0.12
C ILE A 254 0.47 -10.67 -1.31
N ARG A 255 1.77 -10.97 -1.39
CA ARG A 255 2.68 -10.33 -2.35
C ARG A 255 2.67 -8.82 -2.20
N GLY A 256 2.95 -8.08 -3.28
CA GLY A 256 3.04 -6.63 -3.25
C GLY A 256 4.29 -6.11 -2.55
N LYS A 257 4.27 -4.83 -2.19
CA LYS A 257 5.43 -4.14 -1.61
C LYS A 257 5.05 -3.09 -0.57
N VAL A 258 5.83 -3.01 0.50
CA VAL A 258 5.83 -1.93 1.48
C VAL A 258 7.15 -1.18 1.37
N TYR A 259 7.05 0.09 1.03
CA TYR A 259 8.20 0.98 0.84
C TYR A 259 7.82 2.41 1.12
N GLY A 260 8.79 3.32 1.16
CA GLY A 260 8.49 4.69 1.54
C GLY A 260 9.71 5.54 1.81
N ILE A 261 9.44 6.69 2.40
CA ILE A 261 10.44 7.66 2.86
C ILE A 261 10.53 7.53 4.39
N GLY A 262 11.76 7.48 4.91
CA GLY A 262 11.99 7.38 6.36
C GLY A 262 11.73 5.98 6.90
N HIS A 263 11.12 5.92 8.08
CA HIS A 263 10.91 4.69 8.85
C HIS A 263 9.43 4.46 9.14
N ALA A 264 8.99 3.21 9.05
CA ALA A 264 7.61 2.83 9.34
C ALA A 264 7.53 1.47 10.04
N PHE A 265 6.47 1.30 10.82
CA PHE A 265 6.03 -0.01 11.30
C PHE A 265 5.08 -0.65 10.28
N LEU A 266 5.10 -1.98 10.19
CA LEU A 266 4.09 -2.80 9.51
C LEU A 266 2.70 -2.60 10.13
N GLY A 267 2.65 -2.32 11.42
CA GLY A 267 1.42 -1.94 12.08
C GLY A 267 1.55 -1.69 13.57
N ARG A 268 0.49 -1.12 14.12
CA ARG A 268 0.27 -0.97 15.55
C ARG A 268 -1.16 -1.38 15.91
N PRO A 269 -1.37 -2.09 17.02
CA PRO A 269 -2.68 -2.67 17.34
C PRO A 269 -3.62 -1.62 17.93
N ARG A 270 -4.71 -1.27 17.23
CA ARG A 270 -5.74 -0.39 17.83
C ARG A 270 -6.75 -1.15 18.69
N GLY A 271 -6.89 -2.46 18.45
CA GLY A 271 -7.70 -3.35 19.26
C GLY A 271 -6.87 -4.47 19.84
N ASP A 272 -7.25 -4.92 21.05
CA ASP A 272 -6.52 -5.90 21.85
C ASP A 272 -6.35 -7.28 21.17
N HIS A 273 -7.10 -7.54 20.09
CA HIS A 273 -7.03 -8.78 19.31
C HIS A 273 -6.66 -8.51 17.84
N SER A 274 -5.98 -7.39 17.57
CA SER A 274 -5.53 -6.98 16.24
C SER A 274 -4.88 -8.14 15.47
N ARG A 275 -5.32 -8.33 14.21
CA ARG A 275 -4.86 -9.42 13.35
C ARG A 275 -4.40 -8.88 12.00
N VAL A 276 -3.10 -8.98 11.76
CA VAL A 276 -2.46 -8.52 10.52
C VAL A 276 -1.43 -9.55 10.08
N VAL A 277 -1.48 -9.96 8.82
CA VAL A 277 -0.57 -10.93 8.22
C VAL A 277 0.05 -10.33 6.96
N PHE A 278 1.38 -10.35 6.87
CA PHE A 278 2.12 -10.08 5.63
C PHE A 278 2.71 -11.38 5.09
N ALA A 279 2.43 -11.71 3.83
CA ALA A 279 2.87 -12.97 3.24
C ALA A 279 3.42 -12.76 1.83
N HIS A 280 4.64 -13.24 1.57
CA HIS A 280 5.35 -13.03 0.29
C HIS A 280 5.53 -11.57 -0.11
N THR A 281 5.41 -10.63 0.82
CA THR A 281 5.47 -9.19 0.55
C THR A 281 6.91 -8.72 0.54
N TYR A 282 7.25 -7.85 -0.41
CA TYR A 282 8.53 -7.14 -0.40
C TYR A 282 8.52 -6.04 0.66
N LEU A 283 9.44 -6.11 1.61
CA LEU A 283 9.64 -5.12 2.67
C LEU A 283 10.95 -4.38 2.42
N SER A 284 10.86 -3.10 2.07
CA SER A 284 12.04 -2.26 1.88
C SER A 284 12.66 -1.82 3.23
N LYS A 285 13.82 -1.15 3.18
CA LYS A 285 14.51 -0.60 4.37
C LYS A 285 13.70 0.44 5.17
N THR A 286 12.57 0.89 4.62
CA THR A 286 11.61 1.73 5.34
C THR A 286 11.02 0.99 6.54
N VAL A 287 10.85 -0.34 6.44
CA VAL A 287 10.33 -1.14 7.55
C VAL A 287 11.37 -1.23 8.65
N ARG A 288 11.02 -0.74 9.84
CA ARG A 288 11.88 -0.79 11.03
C ARG A 288 12.22 -2.23 11.44
N PRO A 289 13.40 -2.49 12.03
CA PRO A 289 13.76 -3.82 12.53
C PRO A 289 12.73 -4.41 13.50
N GLU A 290 12.13 -3.57 14.35
CA GLU A 290 11.07 -3.98 15.28
C GLU A 290 9.81 -4.46 14.55
N GLY A 291 9.56 -3.96 13.33
CA GLY A 291 8.43 -4.30 12.46
C GLY A 291 7.08 -3.83 12.99
N TRP A 292 6.81 -3.97 14.27
CA TRP A 292 5.53 -3.70 14.92
C TRP A 292 5.76 -2.81 16.14
N SER A 293 4.86 -1.88 16.40
CA SER A 293 4.87 -1.11 17.64
C SER A 293 3.65 -1.44 18.49
N LYS A 294 3.74 -1.16 19.79
CA LYS A 294 2.54 -1.04 20.61
C LYS A 294 1.77 0.23 20.21
N TRP A 295 0.50 0.32 20.60
CA TRP A 295 -0.28 1.53 20.45
C TRP A 295 0.00 2.49 21.63
N ASN A 296 -0.10 1.98 22.86
CA ASN A 296 0.43 2.59 24.07
C ASN A 296 1.49 1.68 24.73
N SER A 297 2.36 2.25 25.56
CA SER A 297 3.43 1.51 26.26
C SER A 297 2.91 0.34 27.12
N ASN A 298 1.75 0.51 27.76
CA ASN A 298 1.15 -0.44 28.69
C ASN A 298 0.21 -1.47 28.04
N ASP A 299 0.02 -1.42 26.72
CA ASP A 299 -0.90 -2.34 26.06
C ASP A 299 -0.43 -3.79 26.15
N LYS A 300 -1.41 -4.67 26.36
CA LYS A 300 -1.28 -6.12 26.32
C LYS A 300 -1.06 -6.58 24.89
N VAL A 301 -0.16 -7.54 24.71
CA VAL A 301 0.27 -8.01 23.37
C VAL A 301 0.00 -9.50 23.15
N GLU A 302 -0.46 -10.20 24.19
CA GLU A 302 -0.62 -11.66 24.22
C GLU A 302 -1.71 -12.15 23.25
N ASN A 303 -2.72 -11.31 23.01
CA ASN A 303 -3.87 -11.62 22.16
C ASN A 303 -3.70 -11.17 20.70
N LEU A 304 -2.56 -10.54 20.37
CA LEU A 304 -2.29 -10.04 19.03
C LEU A 304 -1.91 -11.17 18.07
N TYR A 305 -2.35 -11.06 16.83
CA TYR A 305 -1.93 -11.94 15.73
C TYR A 305 -1.27 -11.10 14.64
N HIS A 306 -0.05 -10.66 14.91
CA HIS A 306 0.79 -9.94 13.95
C HIS A 306 1.82 -10.91 13.39
N ALA A 307 1.78 -11.17 12.08
CA ALA A 307 2.55 -12.26 11.51
C ALA A 307 3.17 -11.93 10.14
N GLU A 308 4.32 -12.55 9.88
CA GLU A 308 5.05 -12.50 8.62
C GLU A 308 5.30 -13.92 8.10
N TYR A 309 5.13 -14.12 6.79
CA TYR A 309 5.40 -15.40 6.11
C TYR A 309 6.16 -15.17 4.80
N ASN A 310 7.39 -15.68 4.71
CA ASN A 310 8.21 -15.59 3.49
C ASN A 310 8.26 -14.18 2.85
N CYS A 311 8.22 -13.13 3.69
CA CYS A 311 8.52 -11.77 3.27
C CYS A 311 10.00 -11.66 2.87
N HIS A 312 10.31 -10.74 1.96
CA HIS A 312 11.66 -10.60 1.41
C HIS A 312 12.04 -9.13 1.22
N GLY A 313 13.31 -8.84 0.94
CA GLY A 313 13.84 -7.49 0.82
C GLY A 313 14.55 -6.98 2.08
N PRO A 314 15.19 -5.80 2.02
CA PRO A 314 16.10 -5.35 3.07
C PRO A 314 15.43 -5.05 4.43
N GLY A 315 14.12 -4.83 4.49
CA GLY A 315 13.37 -4.65 5.72
C GLY A 315 12.74 -5.94 6.28
N SER A 316 12.97 -7.09 5.64
CA SER A 316 12.31 -8.36 6.01
C SER A 316 13.03 -9.18 7.09
N ALA A 317 14.20 -8.73 7.57
CA ALA A 317 14.92 -9.41 8.63
C ALA A 317 14.09 -9.45 9.93
N THR A 318 13.90 -10.64 10.49
CA THR A 318 12.98 -10.86 11.62
C THR A 318 13.65 -10.95 13.00
N ASN A 319 14.98 -10.85 13.06
CA ASN A 319 15.79 -11.07 14.27
C ASN A 319 15.53 -10.05 15.40
N ASN A 320 15.07 -8.85 15.05
CA ASN A 320 14.81 -7.77 16.00
C ASN A 320 13.32 -7.41 16.09
N ARG A 321 12.44 -8.27 15.58
CA ARG A 321 11.00 -8.01 15.61
C ARG A 321 10.50 -7.92 17.05
N ALA A 322 9.43 -7.16 17.22
CA ALA A 322 8.64 -7.17 18.44
C ALA A 322 8.41 -8.62 18.92
N HIS A 323 8.59 -8.88 20.22
CA HIS A 323 8.61 -10.24 20.76
C HIS A 323 7.29 -11.03 20.56
N TRP A 324 6.18 -10.35 20.30
CA TRP A 324 4.89 -10.97 19.98
C TRP A 324 4.69 -11.27 18.49
N ALA A 325 5.58 -10.77 17.62
CA ALA A 325 5.48 -10.97 16.18
C ALA A 325 5.73 -12.43 15.83
N LYS A 326 4.87 -12.98 14.98
CA LYS A 326 4.91 -14.39 14.59
C LYS A 326 5.58 -14.56 13.24
N LYS A 327 6.51 -15.50 13.16
CA LYS A 327 6.98 -16.04 11.87
C LYS A 327 6.20 -17.30 11.58
N LEU A 328 5.36 -17.28 10.56
CA LEU A 328 4.50 -18.43 10.24
C LEU A 328 5.31 -19.53 9.55
N SER A 329 4.93 -20.77 9.84
CA SER A 329 5.24 -21.94 9.01
C SER A 329 4.32 -22.03 7.79
N ASP A 330 4.66 -22.90 6.85
CA ASP A 330 3.83 -23.16 5.67
C ASP A 330 2.40 -23.57 6.06
N GLU A 331 2.23 -24.43 7.06
CA GLU A 331 0.92 -24.88 7.53
C GLU A 331 0.09 -23.76 8.15
N GLU A 332 0.71 -22.91 8.97
CA GLU A 332 0.05 -21.75 9.59
C GLU A 332 -0.31 -20.66 8.56
N ALA A 333 0.46 -20.56 7.48
CA ALA A 333 0.23 -19.58 6.42
C ALA A 333 -0.86 -20.01 5.42
N LYS A 334 -1.04 -21.33 5.18
CA LYS A 334 -2.03 -21.87 4.23
C LYS A 334 -3.43 -21.26 4.34
N PRO A 335 -4.00 -21.03 5.55
CA PRO A 335 -5.28 -20.35 5.69
C PRO A 335 -5.28 -18.95 5.04
N PHE A 336 -4.21 -18.19 5.16
CA PHE A 336 -4.18 -16.82 4.66
C PHE A 336 -3.87 -16.72 3.17
N LEU A 337 -3.28 -17.77 2.57
CA LEU A 337 -2.76 -17.74 1.19
C LEU A 337 -3.73 -18.24 0.11
N ARG A 338 -4.81 -18.94 0.48
CA ARG A 338 -5.74 -19.48 -0.50
C ARG A 338 -6.44 -18.33 -1.24
N LYS A 339 -6.15 -18.22 -2.54
CA LYS A 339 -6.92 -17.41 -3.47
C LYS A 339 -8.35 -17.95 -3.47
N GLU A 340 -9.34 -17.14 -3.08
CA GLU A 340 -10.74 -17.49 -3.34
C GLU A 340 -10.89 -17.67 -4.86
N GLY A 341 -11.01 -18.91 -5.31
CA GLY A 341 -10.95 -19.21 -6.74
C GLY A 341 -10.86 -20.69 -7.07
N GLY A 342 -11.78 -21.49 -6.55
CA GLY A 342 -11.94 -22.89 -6.94
C GLY A 342 -12.89 -23.64 -6.00
N LYS A 343 -14.20 -23.55 -6.25
CA LYS A 343 -15.32 -24.30 -5.62
C LYS A 343 -15.24 -24.46 -4.08
N GLY A 344 -16.05 -23.66 -3.37
CA GLY A 344 -16.63 -23.97 -2.05
C GLY A 344 -15.66 -24.39 -0.94
N GLY A 345 -15.36 -23.46 -0.02
CA GLY A 345 -14.62 -23.82 1.19
C GLY A 345 -14.40 -22.61 2.09
N ILE A 346 -15.29 -22.47 3.06
CA ILE A 346 -15.14 -21.62 4.24
C ILE A 346 -13.84 -22.00 4.93
N MET A 347 -13.09 -21.03 5.43
CA MET A 347 -12.05 -21.32 6.40
C MET A 347 -12.66 -21.29 7.79
N GLU A 348 -13.13 -22.48 8.20
CA GLU A 348 -13.36 -22.86 9.59
C GLU A 348 -12.18 -23.69 10.09
N ALA A 349 -11.77 -23.39 11.32
CA ALA A 349 -11.22 -24.29 12.33
C ALA A 349 -11.07 -23.44 13.62
N GLY A 350 -11.61 -23.77 14.78
CA GLY A 350 -12.41 -24.93 15.19
C GLY A 350 -13.16 -24.63 16.50
N ASP A 351 -14.19 -25.43 16.73
CA ASP A 351 -15.02 -25.55 17.92
C ASP A 351 -14.42 -26.61 18.85
N GLU A 352 -14.23 -26.31 20.14
CA GLU A 352 -14.28 -27.28 21.23
C GLU A 352 -14.71 -26.58 22.53
N GLY A 353 -15.78 -27.08 23.16
CA GLY A 353 -15.99 -27.01 24.61
C GLY A 353 -17.14 -26.12 25.11
N ILE A 354 -18.38 -26.61 25.03
CA ILE A 354 -19.52 -26.09 25.77
C ILE A 354 -19.50 -26.63 27.20
N GLU A 355 -19.52 -25.75 28.20
CA GLU A 355 -20.20 -26.00 29.48
C GLU A 355 -21.18 -24.85 29.77
N ARG A 356 -22.42 -25.23 30.11
CA ARG A 356 -23.53 -24.32 30.46
C ARG A 356 -23.35 -23.78 31.87
N VAL A 357 -23.58 -22.49 32.09
CA VAL A 357 -24.09 -21.97 33.36
C VAL A 357 -25.09 -20.84 33.08
N GLU A 358 -26.17 -20.88 33.87
CA GLU A 358 -27.42 -20.13 33.78
C GLU A 358 -27.34 -18.64 34.15
N ASP A 359 -28.39 -17.93 33.73
CA ASP A 359 -28.91 -16.63 34.16
C ASP A 359 -28.22 -15.89 35.31
N SER A 360 -27.86 -14.62 35.07
CA SER A 360 -27.96 -13.59 36.11
C SER A 360 -28.05 -12.18 35.52
N LYS A 361 -29.06 -11.45 36.00
CA LYS A 361 -29.32 -10.03 35.77
C LYS A 361 -28.23 -9.20 36.46
N ASP A 362 -27.21 -8.73 35.75
CA ASP A 362 -26.30 -7.68 36.29
C ASP A 362 -25.62 -6.78 35.25
N LEU A 363 -26.12 -6.77 34.00
CA LEU A 363 -25.54 -5.99 32.89
C LEU A 363 -26.07 -4.54 32.75
N GLN A 364 -26.67 -3.98 33.79
CA GLN A 364 -27.18 -2.58 33.75
C GLN A 364 -26.57 -1.62 34.78
N GLN A 365 -25.55 -2.02 35.55
CA GLN A 365 -24.98 -1.16 36.60
C GLN A 365 -23.47 -0.87 36.49
N GLN A 366 -22.80 -1.26 35.40
CA GLN A 366 -21.37 -0.96 35.16
C GLN A 366 -21.09 0.11 34.08
N SER A 367 -22.10 0.92 33.71
CA SER A 367 -21.93 2.04 32.77
C SER A 367 -21.84 3.43 33.43
N LYS A 368 -21.68 3.52 34.76
CA LYS A 368 -21.80 4.81 35.48
C LYS A 368 -20.73 5.13 36.53
N ALA A 369 -19.55 4.52 36.46
CA ALA A 369 -18.45 4.88 37.34
C ALA A 369 -17.09 4.75 36.65
N LEU A 370 -16.79 5.66 35.71
CA LEU A 370 -15.41 5.94 35.32
C LEU A 370 -15.27 7.34 34.72
N ASP A 371 -15.63 8.36 35.51
CA ASP A 371 -15.24 9.75 35.27
C ASP A 371 -14.97 10.38 36.64
N LYS A 372 -13.73 10.24 37.12
CA LYS A 372 -13.04 11.15 38.08
C LYS A 372 -11.76 10.52 38.61
N LEU A 373 -10.63 11.14 38.26
CA LEU A 373 -9.27 11.21 38.88
C LEU A 373 -8.25 11.16 37.72
N THR A 374 -7.28 12.05 37.55
CA THR A 374 -6.50 12.86 38.51
C THR A 374 -5.92 14.09 37.81
N ASP A 375 -5.62 15.11 38.60
CA ASP A 375 -4.99 16.36 38.22
C ASP A 375 -3.60 16.48 38.91
N HIS A 376 -2.69 17.24 38.30
CA HIS A 376 -1.44 17.89 38.80
C HIS A 376 0.00 17.38 38.49
N VAL A 377 0.66 18.20 37.64
CA VAL A 377 1.98 18.91 37.74
C VAL A 377 3.31 18.12 37.86
N GLU A 378 4.10 18.11 36.77
CA GLU A 378 5.58 18.10 36.78
C GLU A 378 6.26 18.64 35.47
N ASP A 379 5.62 19.56 34.72
CA ASP A 379 6.00 19.93 33.34
C ASP A 379 6.96 21.14 33.16
N ARG A 380 8.02 21.32 33.95
CA ARG A 380 8.95 22.46 33.70
C ARG A 380 10.44 22.17 33.61
N GLN A 381 10.91 20.96 33.92
CA GLN A 381 12.33 20.61 33.77
C GLN A 381 12.62 19.69 32.57
N LEU A 382 11.61 19.03 31.97
CA LEU A 382 11.81 18.18 30.78
C LEU A 382 11.94 18.98 29.47
N ASP A 383 11.32 20.17 29.37
CA ASP A 383 11.27 20.92 28.10
C ASP A 383 12.63 21.51 27.69
N SER A 384 13.49 21.89 28.62
CA SER A 384 14.79 22.50 28.29
C SER A 384 15.81 21.50 27.78
N LEU A 385 15.83 20.28 28.34
CA LEU A 385 16.71 19.20 27.89
C LEU A 385 16.23 18.59 26.56
N ALA A 386 14.92 18.44 26.38
CA ALA A 386 14.34 17.94 25.13
C ALA A 386 14.61 18.90 23.96
N MET A 387 14.48 20.21 24.18
CA MET A 387 14.74 21.21 23.14
C MET A 387 16.23 21.29 22.74
N ALA A 388 17.16 21.13 23.69
CA ALA A 388 18.59 21.06 23.39
C ALA A 388 18.96 19.79 22.60
N SER A 389 18.36 18.65 22.92
CA SER A 389 18.53 17.38 22.20
C SER A 389 18.01 17.44 20.76
N ILE A 390 16.84 18.06 20.55
CA ILE A 390 16.25 18.24 19.21
C ILE A 390 17.08 19.19 18.34
N ALA A 391 17.63 20.26 18.92
CA ALA A 391 18.51 21.18 18.20
C ALA A 391 19.79 20.47 17.74
N ALA A 392 20.41 19.67 18.61
CA ALA A 392 21.60 18.88 18.28
C ALA A 392 21.32 17.83 17.19
N SER A 393 20.15 17.18 17.24
CA SER A 393 19.74 16.18 16.23
C SER A 393 19.52 16.81 14.84
N LYS A 394 18.83 17.96 14.77
CA LYS A 394 18.64 18.69 13.50
C LYS A 394 19.95 19.16 12.88
N GLU A 395 20.90 19.59 13.70
CA GLU A 395 22.21 20.00 13.24
C GLU A 395 23.03 18.81 12.72
N ALA A 396 22.93 17.65 13.37
CA ALA A 396 23.55 16.41 12.91
C ALA A 396 22.98 15.95 11.56
N ASP A 397 21.65 15.98 11.37
CA ASP A 397 21.01 15.61 10.11
C ASP A 397 21.39 16.55 8.96
N LEU A 398 21.42 17.87 9.22
CA LEU A 398 21.83 18.86 8.23
C LEU A 398 23.31 18.69 7.84
N ASN A 399 24.16 18.34 8.80
CA ASN A 399 25.57 18.05 8.55
C ASN A 399 25.75 16.75 7.74
N ALA A 400 24.95 15.72 8.01
CA ALA A 400 24.94 14.48 7.23
C ALA A 400 24.47 14.71 5.78
N MET A 401 23.43 15.53 5.57
CA MET A 401 22.98 15.92 4.22
C MET A 401 24.05 16.69 3.46
N ARG A 402 24.70 17.66 4.11
CA ARG A 402 25.81 18.42 3.51
C ARG A 402 27.00 17.53 3.18
N LEU A 403 27.32 16.55 4.02
CA LEU A 403 28.39 15.59 3.75
C LEU A 403 28.06 14.73 2.53
N ARG A 404 26.83 14.21 2.45
CA ARG A 404 26.36 13.40 1.32
C ARG A 404 26.36 14.19 -0.01
N GLU A 405 25.93 15.44 0.00
CA GLU A 405 25.98 16.29 -1.20
C GLU A 405 27.44 16.58 -1.62
N LYS A 406 28.36 16.76 -0.67
CA LYS A 406 29.80 16.85 -0.96
C LYS A 406 30.36 15.55 -1.56
N GLU A 407 29.96 14.40 -1.04
CA GLU A 407 30.36 13.09 -1.56
C GLU A 407 29.86 12.87 -2.99
N LEU A 408 28.60 13.20 -3.28
CA LEU A 408 28.02 13.12 -4.62
C LEU A 408 28.67 14.11 -5.60
N ALA A 409 29.00 15.32 -5.13
CA ALA A 409 29.72 16.31 -5.93
C ALA A 409 31.14 15.86 -6.30
N ALA A 410 31.78 15.05 -5.44
CA ALA A 410 33.11 14.49 -5.67
C ALA A 410 33.14 13.31 -6.67
N VAL A 411 31.99 12.70 -6.98
CA VAL A 411 31.90 11.63 -7.99
C VAL A 411 32.20 12.21 -9.37
N LYS A 412 33.24 11.68 -10.02
CA LYS A 412 33.58 12.01 -11.41
C LYS A 412 32.58 11.34 -12.34
N ILE A 413 31.98 12.12 -13.23
CA ILE A 413 31.01 11.66 -14.22
C ILE A 413 31.41 12.17 -15.61
N ASN A 414 30.96 11.48 -16.64
CA ASN A 414 31.21 11.87 -18.03
C ASN A 414 30.06 12.75 -18.54
N ALA A 415 30.37 13.96 -19.00
CA ALA A 415 29.37 14.89 -19.53
C ALA A 415 28.62 14.33 -20.76
N ALA A 416 29.30 13.54 -21.59
CA ALA A 416 28.68 12.91 -22.76
C ALA A 416 27.63 11.87 -22.34
N GLU A 417 27.86 11.13 -21.25
CA GLU A 417 26.89 10.15 -20.74
C GLU A 417 25.67 10.84 -20.13
N VAL A 418 25.86 11.98 -19.46
CA VAL A 418 24.73 12.81 -18.98
C VAL A 418 23.86 13.27 -20.14
N ASP A 419 24.47 13.72 -21.25
CA ASP A 419 23.75 14.15 -22.45
C ASP A 419 23.03 12.98 -23.14
N ILE A 420 23.65 11.81 -23.23
CA ILE A 420 23.02 10.59 -23.77
C ILE A 420 21.81 10.21 -22.90
N ILE A 421 21.96 10.15 -21.58
CA ILE A 421 20.88 9.77 -20.67
C ILE A 421 19.72 10.78 -20.73
N ALA A 422 20.02 12.08 -20.72
CA ALA A 422 19.00 13.12 -20.77
C ALA A 422 18.21 13.10 -22.08
N ASN A 423 18.90 12.91 -23.22
CA ASN A 423 18.26 12.91 -24.54
C ASN A 423 17.48 11.61 -24.80
N GLU A 424 18.09 10.44 -24.54
CA GLU A 424 17.46 9.14 -24.83
C GLU A 424 16.25 8.83 -23.94
N LEU A 425 16.22 9.38 -22.72
CA LEU A 425 15.11 9.19 -21.79
C LEU A 425 14.18 10.42 -21.68
N GLU A 426 14.43 11.47 -22.46
CA GLU A 426 13.68 12.74 -22.44
C GLU A 426 13.56 13.35 -21.02
N LEU A 427 14.67 13.37 -20.27
CA LEU A 427 14.72 13.86 -18.88
C LEU A 427 15.48 15.18 -18.74
N ASP A 428 15.20 15.93 -17.68
CA ASP A 428 15.99 17.11 -17.32
C ASP A 428 17.45 16.72 -17.03
N LYS A 429 18.39 17.50 -17.58
CA LYS A 429 19.83 17.23 -17.50
C LYS A 429 20.34 17.14 -16.06
N LYS A 430 19.75 17.88 -15.11
CA LYS A 430 20.11 17.80 -13.69
C LYS A 430 19.68 16.49 -13.05
N VAL A 431 18.56 15.90 -13.51
CA VAL A 431 18.09 14.59 -13.05
C VAL A 431 19.03 13.51 -13.55
N ALA A 432 19.38 13.54 -14.84
CA ALA A 432 20.36 12.62 -15.43
C ALA A 432 21.72 12.71 -14.72
N GLU A 433 22.22 13.92 -14.47
CA GLU A 433 23.48 14.15 -13.78
C GLU A 433 23.47 13.60 -12.34
N ARG A 434 22.41 13.92 -11.58
CA ARG A 434 22.26 13.46 -10.20
C ARG A 434 22.21 11.93 -10.12
N THR A 435 21.39 11.29 -10.94
CA THR A 435 21.26 9.83 -10.92
C THR A 435 22.55 9.13 -11.32
N LEU A 436 23.31 9.71 -12.26
CA LEU A 436 24.62 9.19 -12.63
C LEU A 436 25.63 9.30 -11.46
N ARG A 437 25.63 10.41 -10.72
CA ARG A 437 26.47 10.58 -9.51
C ARG A 437 26.08 9.59 -8.41
N GLU A 438 24.79 9.38 -8.19
CA GLU A 438 24.28 8.41 -7.19
C GLU A 438 24.70 6.96 -7.52
N HIS A 439 24.89 6.65 -8.81
CA HIS A 439 25.38 5.36 -9.29
C HIS A 439 26.88 5.37 -9.60
N LYS A 440 27.64 6.27 -8.98
CA LYS A 440 29.12 6.32 -9.06
C LYS A 440 29.68 6.44 -10.49
N GLY A 441 28.92 7.04 -11.41
CA GLY A 441 29.31 7.17 -12.81
C GLY A 441 29.00 5.97 -13.70
N ASP A 442 28.29 4.95 -13.21
CA ASP A 442 27.85 3.82 -14.04
C ASP A 442 26.56 4.18 -14.80
N ALA A 443 26.71 4.51 -16.08
CA ALA A 443 25.61 4.88 -16.96
C ALA A 443 24.57 3.76 -17.14
N VAL A 444 24.99 2.49 -17.16
CA VAL A 444 24.07 1.35 -17.36
C VAL A 444 23.23 1.14 -16.10
N ALA A 445 23.85 1.24 -14.92
CA ALA A 445 23.13 1.18 -13.65
C ALA A 445 22.17 2.36 -13.49
N ALA A 446 22.59 3.57 -13.85
CA ALA A 446 21.77 4.78 -13.82
C ALA A 446 20.55 4.69 -14.77
N ILE A 447 20.76 4.26 -16.03
CA ILE A 447 19.69 4.07 -17.01
C ILE A 447 18.73 2.97 -16.54
N ARG A 448 19.25 1.85 -16.04
CA ARG A 448 18.39 0.78 -15.49
C ARG A 448 17.54 1.31 -14.36
N HIS A 449 18.11 2.10 -13.44
CA HIS A 449 17.34 2.74 -12.37
C HIS A 449 16.24 3.64 -12.93
N LEU A 450 16.56 4.55 -13.86
CA LEU A 450 15.61 5.49 -14.44
C LEU A 450 14.48 4.80 -15.23
N LEU A 451 14.76 3.73 -15.96
CA LEU A 451 13.75 2.97 -16.71
C LEU A 451 12.78 2.18 -15.81
N HIS A 452 13.21 1.82 -14.60
CA HIS A 452 12.35 1.16 -13.61
C HIS A 452 11.53 2.18 -12.80
N VAL A 453 12.02 3.43 -12.68
CA VAL A 453 11.32 4.53 -12.01
C VAL A 453 10.35 5.26 -12.95
N GLY A 454 10.66 5.37 -14.25
CA GLY A 454 9.83 6.05 -15.27
C GLY A 454 8.66 5.23 -15.85
N ASN A 455 8.56 3.93 -15.51
CA ASN A 455 7.42 3.06 -15.89
C ASN A 455 6.36 2.93 -14.77
N LEU A 456 6.21 3.93 -13.90
CA LEU A 456 5.23 3.95 -12.81
C LEU A 456 4.15 5.03 -12.96
#